data_AF-A0A1I5C388-F1
#
_entry.id   AF-A0A1I5C388-F1
#
_cell.length_a   1.000
_cell.length_b   1.000
_cell.length_c   1.000
_cell.angle_alpha   90.00
_cell.angle_beta   90.00
_cell.angle_gamma   90.00
#
_symmetry.space_group_name_H-M   'P 1'
#
loop_
_entity.id
_entity.type
_entity.pdbx_description
1 polymer ?
#
loop_
_entity_poly.entity_id
_entity_poly.type
_entity_poly.pdbx_seq_one_letter_code
_entity_poly.pdbx_strand_id
1 'polypeptide(L)'
;MTARLLPFSDDPIRPSSPASVSIQFDGAPIEGVSGQSIAGVILASGPLGFRRTSVSGKSRGVFCGIGVCFDCLVEVNGDRDVRACQRRAVDGDVVVTQHDALPGSIA
;
A
#
# COMPACT_ATOMS: atom_id res chain seq x y z
N MET A 1 -20.83 -21.41 8.41
CA MET A 1 -21.10 -19.96 8.54
C MET A 1 -21.42 -19.44 7.16
N THR A 2 -22.65 -19.01 6.92
CA THR A 2 -23.01 -18.33 5.67
C THR A 2 -22.52 -16.90 5.77
N ALA A 3 -21.67 -16.46 4.84
CA ALA A 3 -21.31 -15.06 4.75
C ALA A 3 -22.59 -14.23 4.52
N ARG A 4 -22.79 -13.19 5.32
CA ARG A 4 -23.88 -12.23 5.12
C ARG A 4 -23.33 -10.82 5.14
N LEU A 5 -23.87 -9.96 4.30
CA LEU A 5 -23.57 -8.53 4.33
C LEU A 5 -24.21 -7.90 5.57
N LEU A 6 -23.45 -7.13 6.34
CA LEU A 6 -23.98 -6.29 7.41
C LEU A 6 -24.37 -4.93 6.80
N PRO A 7 -25.63 -4.48 6.92
CA PRO A 7 -26.01 -3.15 6.45
C PRO A 7 -25.16 -2.07 7.13
N PHE A 8 -24.77 -1.03 6.40
CA PHE A 8 -23.94 0.06 6.93
C PHE A 8 -24.56 0.74 8.17
N SER A 9 -25.90 0.85 8.22
CA SER A 9 -26.61 1.40 9.38
C SER A 9 -26.38 0.59 10.66
N ASP A 10 -26.11 -0.71 10.52
CA ASP A 10 -26.10 -1.69 11.60
C ASP A 10 -24.68 -2.12 11.97
N ASP A 11 -23.66 -1.57 11.29
CA ASP A 11 -22.26 -1.86 11.58
C ASP A 11 -21.81 -1.10 12.84
N PRO A 12 -21.46 -1.82 13.94
CA PRO A 12 -20.95 -1.17 15.15
C PRO A 12 -19.52 -0.63 14.95
N ILE A 13 -18.81 -1.07 13.92
CA ILE A 13 -17.48 -0.60 13.56
C ILE A 13 -17.62 0.56 12.57
N ARG A 14 -17.87 1.75 13.11
CA ARG A 14 -17.91 2.98 12.30
C ARG A 14 -16.56 3.67 12.30
N PRO A 15 -16.07 4.16 11.16
CA PRO A 15 -14.89 5.02 11.14
C PRO A 15 -15.17 6.29 11.96
N SER A 16 -14.17 6.74 12.70
CA SER A 16 -14.21 8.07 13.31
C SER A 16 -14.32 9.14 12.23
N SER A 17 -14.70 10.37 12.61
CA SER A 17 -14.69 11.52 11.68
C SER A 17 -13.37 11.55 10.91
N PRO A 18 -13.41 11.66 9.57
CA PRO A 18 -12.23 11.51 8.74
C PRO A 18 -11.30 12.71 8.97
N ALA A 19 -10.13 12.45 9.55
CA ALA A 19 -9.00 13.37 9.45
C ALA A 19 -8.23 13.05 8.16
N SER A 20 -7.87 14.06 7.37
CA SER A 20 -7.07 13.87 6.17
C SER A 20 -5.65 13.44 6.52
N VAL A 21 -5.03 12.68 5.64
CA VAL A 21 -3.60 12.40 5.65
C VAL A 21 -3.05 12.62 4.25
N SER A 22 -1.98 13.41 4.12
CA SER A 22 -1.32 13.67 2.85
C SER A 22 0.03 12.96 2.83
N ILE A 23 0.29 12.19 1.76
CA ILE A 23 1.57 11.49 1.56
C ILE A 23 2.08 11.76 0.14
N GLN A 24 3.37 11.55 -0.09
CA GLN A 24 3.94 11.57 -1.44
C GLN A 24 4.12 10.14 -1.94
N PHE A 25 3.68 9.86 -3.16
CA PHE A 25 3.90 8.60 -3.84
C PHE A 25 4.61 8.85 -5.18
N ASP A 26 5.84 8.35 -5.32
CA ASP A 26 6.72 8.60 -6.48
C ASP A 26 6.83 10.12 -6.81
N GLY A 27 6.86 10.96 -5.76
CA GLY A 27 6.95 12.42 -5.87
C GLY A 27 5.62 13.13 -6.15
N ALA A 28 4.52 12.41 -6.33
CA ALA A 28 3.19 13.01 -6.48
C ALA A 28 2.44 13.02 -5.13
N PRO A 29 1.82 14.15 -4.72
CA PRO A 29 1.00 14.18 -3.53
C PRO A 29 -0.29 13.37 -3.75
N ILE A 30 -0.65 12.55 -2.77
CA ILE A 30 -1.92 11.82 -2.72
C ILE A 30 -2.56 11.95 -1.35
N GLU A 31 -3.89 12.02 -1.35
CA GLU A 31 -4.70 12.23 -0.15
C GLU A 31 -5.35 10.93 0.31
N GLY A 32 -5.47 10.78 1.62
CA GLY A 32 -6.16 9.68 2.26
C GLY A 32 -6.88 10.11 3.53
N VAL A 33 -7.32 9.12 4.29
CA VAL A 33 -7.96 9.30 5.60
C VAL A 33 -7.11 8.61 6.66
N SER A 34 -6.93 9.29 7.80
CA SER A 34 -6.28 8.75 8.98
C SER A 34 -6.84 7.38 9.35
N GLY A 35 -5.94 6.44 9.62
CA GLY A 35 -6.27 5.04 9.91
C GLY A 35 -6.13 4.10 8.72
N GLN A 36 -6.09 4.61 7.48
CA GLN A 36 -5.76 3.79 6.30
C GLN A 36 -4.30 3.29 6.36
N SER A 37 -4.05 2.15 5.72
CA SER A 37 -2.69 1.74 5.38
C SER A 37 -2.16 2.56 4.20
N ILE A 38 -0.84 2.64 4.04
CA ILE A 38 -0.20 3.26 2.86
C ILE A 38 -0.77 2.64 1.57
N ALA A 39 -0.92 1.32 1.55
CA ALA A 39 -1.59 0.62 0.46
C ALA A 39 -3.02 1.12 0.19
N GLY A 40 -3.80 1.35 1.25
CA GLY A 40 -5.16 1.88 1.13
C GLY A 40 -5.21 3.27 0.51
N VAL A 41 -4.29 4.16 0.92
CA VAL A 41 -4.18 5.52 0.36
C VAL A 41 -3.80 5.46 -1.12
N ILE A 42 -2.77 4.69 -1.48
CA ILE A 42 -2.32 4.54 -2.87
C ILE A 42 -3.44 3.94 -3.74
N LEU A 43 -4.10 2.87 -3.30
CA LEU A 43 -5.20 2.26 -4.05
C LEU A 43 -6.36 3.23 -4.29
N ALA A 44 -6.71 4.04 -3.29
CA ALA A 44 -7.76 5.06 -3.41
C ALA A 44 -7.39 6.17 -4.41
N SER A 45 -6.09 6.44 -4.60
CA SER A 45 -5.60 7.41 -5.59
C SER A 45 -5.53 6.87 -7.03
N GLY A 46 -5.70 5.55 -7.23
CA GLY A 46 -5.77 4.90 -8.55
C GLY A 46 -4.61 3.97 -8.96
N PRO A 47 -3.34 4.19 -8.55
CA PRO A 47 -2.23 3.29 -8.87
C PRO A 47 -2.41 1.86 -8.32
N LEU A 48 -2.11 0.88 -9.16
CA LEU A 48 -2.14 -0.55 -8.80
C LEU A 48 -0.74 -1.20 -8.74
N GLY A 49 0.31 -0.50 -9.18
CA GLY A 49 1.69 -0.99 -9.19
C GLY A 49 2.51 -0.37 -8.07
N PHE A 50 3.12 -1.21 -7.25
CA PHE A 50 3.91 -0.87 -6.07
C PHE A 50 5.38 -1.28 -6.25
N ARG A 51 5.60 -2.41 -6.92
CA ARG A 51 6.94 -2.91 -7.26
C ARG A 51 6.96 -3.66 -8.58
N ARG A 52 8.16 -4.03 -9.03
CA ARG A 52 8.35 -4.93 -10.18
C ARG A 52 9.12 -6.19 -9.80
N THR A 53 8.72 -7.35 -10.35
CA THR A 53 9.45 -8.61 -10.15
C THR A 53 10.87 -8.55 -10.70
N SER A 54 11.83 -9.14 -9.98
CA SER A 54 13.26 -9.07 -10.32
C SER A 54 13.63 -9.71 -11.65
N VAL A 55 12.96 -10.82 -12.02
CA VAL A 55 13.27 -11.60 -13.23
C VAL A 55 12.59 -11.01 -14.47
N SER A 56 11.30 -10.72 -14.38
CA SER A 56 10.45 -10.41 -15.55
C SER A 56 9.93 -8.97 -15.57
N GLY A 57 10.30 -8.14 -14.59
CA GLY A 57 9.87 -6.74 -14.52
C GLY A 57 8.36 -6.55 -14.38
N LYS A 58 7.60 -7.60 -14.04
CA LYS A 58 6.13 -7.54 -13.99
C LYS A 58 5.70 -6.69 -12.81
N SER A 59 4.77 -5.77 -13.07
CA SER A 59 4.15 -4.95 -12.03
C SER A 59 3.42 -5.82 -11.00
N ARG A 60 3.62 -5.48 -9.73
CA ARG A 60 3.00 -6.12 -8.56
C ARG A 60 2.42 -5.04 -7.66
N GLY A 61 1.32 -5.37 -6.99
CA GLY A 61 0.64 -4.46 -6.07
C GLY A 61 -0.08 -5.22 -4.96
N VAL A 62 -1.01 -4.54 -4.31
CA VAL A 62 -1.79 -5.13 -3.22
C VAL A 62 -2.66 -6.26 -3.75
N PHE A 63 -2.49 -7.45 -3.17
CA PHE A 63 -3.33 -8.61 -3.45
C PHE A 63 -3.99 -9.14 -2.18
N CYS A 64 -3.19 -9.62 -1.22
CA CYS A 64 -3.75 -10.25 -0.02
C CYS A 64 -4.26 -9.27 1.04
N GLY A 65 -3.78 -8.01 1.05
CA GLY A 65 -4.09 -7.03 2.10
C GLY A 65 -3.57 -7.36 3.52
N ILE A 66 -3.08 -8.58 3.76
CA ILE A 66 -2.68 -9.09 5.08
C ILE A 66 -1.17 -9.35 5.20
N GLY A 67 -0.36 -8.93 4.23
CA GLY A 67 1.10 -9.00 4.30
C GLY A 67 1.76 -10.33 3.95
N VAL A 68 1.00 -11.37 3.57
CA VAL A 68 1.56 -12.71 3.25
C VAL A 68 2.14 -12.81 1.83
N CYS A 69 1.65 -12.00 0.88
CA CYS A 69 2.02 -12.13 -0.54
C CYS A 69 3.31 -11.38 -0.95
N PHE A 70 3.77 -10.40 -0.17
CA PHE A 70 4.94 -9.56 -0.49
C PHE A 70 4.86 -8.79 -1.83
N ASP A 71 3.67 -8.63 -2.42
CA ASP A 71 3.53 -7.91 -3.70
C ASP A 71 3.29 -6.40 -3.55
N CYS A 72 3.02 -5.92 -2.34
CA CYS A 72 2.83 -4.50 -2.03
C CYS A 72 4.07 -3.84 -1.38
N LEU A 73 5.27 -4.38 -1.63
CA LEU A 73 6.48 -3.80 -1.07
C LEU A 73 6.76 -2.43 -1.71
N VAL A 74 7.18 -1.47 -0.88
CA VAL A 74 7.58 -0.10 -1.25
C VAL A 74 8.75 0.33 -0.36
N GLU A 75 9.39 1.44 -0.69
CA GLU A 75 10.24 2.17 0.24
C GLU A 75 9.39 3.24 0.95
N VAL A 76 9.55 3.40 2.27
CA VAL A 76 8.85 4.42 3.06
C VAL A 76 9.87 5.19 3.89
N ASN A 77 10.00 6.49 3.63
CA ASN A 77 10.91 7.38 4.36
C ASN A 77 12.37 6.87 4.41
N GLY A 78 12.83 6.22 3.33
CA GLY A 78 14.16 5.60 3.23
C GLY A 78 14.24 4.14 3.67
N ASP A 79 13.20 3.61 4.34
CA ASP A 79 13.16 2.20 4.74
C ASP A 79 12.62 1.33 3.60
N ARG A 80 13.47 0.43 3.08
CA ARG A 80 13.10 -0.51 2.01
C ARG A 80 12.29 -1.70 2.53
N ASP A 81 11.68 -2.43 1.60
CA ASP A 81 10.94 -3.68 1.84
C ASP A 81 9.77 -3.56 2.83
N VAL A 82 9.19 -2.37 2.90
CA VAL A 82 8.02 -2.11 3.74
C VAL A 82 6.78 -2.66 3.05
N ARG A 83 6.06 -3.53 3.75
CA ARG A 83 4.74 -4.01 3.30
C ARG A 83 3.72 -2.89 3.47
N ALA A 84 3.43 -2.16 2.39
CA ALA A 84 2.48 -1.04 2.38
C ALA A 84 1.10 -1.40 2.97
N CYS A 85 0.65 -2.65 2.82
CA CYS A 85 -0.63 -3.11 3.39
C CYS A 85 -0.65 -3.23 4.92
N GLN A 86 0.51 -3.33 5.56
CA GLN A 86 0.65 -3.48 7.01
C GLN A 86 1.12 -2.19 7.72
N ARG A 87 1.52 -1.16 6.96
CA ARG A 87 1.96 0.14 7.50
C ARG A 87 0.82 1.15 7.40
N ARG A 88 0.40 1.73 8.54
CA ARG A 88 -0.53 2.87 8.55
C ARG A 88 0.11 4.08 7.85
N ALA A 89 -0.66 4.83 7.07
CA ALA A 89 -0.20 6.10 6.51
C ALA A 89 -0.15 7.16 7.62
N VAL A 90 0.91 7.96 7.62
CA VAL A 90 1.09 9.13 8.48
C VAL A 90 1.35 10.34 7.61
N ASP A 91 0.89 11.51 8.06
CA ASP A 91 1.03 12.75 7.31
C ASP A 91 2.51 13.04 7.02
N GLY A 92 2.80 13.38 5.77
CA GLY A 92 4.16 13.64 5.29
C GLY A 92 4.97 12.38 4.93
N ASP A 93 4.41 11.17 5.00
CA ASP A 93 5.12 9.97 4.52
C ASP A 93 5.55 10.14 3.06
N VAL A 94 6.80 9.77 2.76
CA VAL A 94 7.35 9.71 1.40
C VAL A 94 7.48 8.25 1.00
N VAL A 95 6.76 7.87 -0.05
CA VAL A 95 6.65 6.49 -0.51
C VAL A 95 7.13 6.38 -1.94
N VAL A 96 8.01 5.40 -2.19
CA VAL A 96 8.60 5.18 -3.52
C VAL A 96 8.40 3.73 -3.95
N THR A 97 8.05 3.54 -5.22
CA THR A 97 7.97 2.21 -5.83
C THR A 97 9.35 1.56 -5.91
N GLN A 98 9.41 0.25 -5.70
CA GLN A 98 10.67 -0.46 -5.61
C GLN A 98 10.88 -1.48 -6.74
N HIS A 99 12.14 -1.69 -7.11
CA HIS A 99 12.55 -2.77 -7.99
C HIS A 99 13.97 -3.20 -7.66
N ASP A 100 14.16 -4.50 -7.43
CA ASP A 100 15.48 -5.10 -7.28
C ASP A 100 15.77 -5.97 -8.49
N ALA A 101 16.73 -5.56 -9.31
CA ALA A 101 17.25 -6.39 -10.37
C ALA A 101 18.01 -7.58 -9.77
N LEU A 102 17.98 -8.73 -10.44
CA LEU A 102 18.86 -9.83 -10.07
C LEU A 102 20.33 -9.41 -10.24
N PRO A 103 21.24 -9.89 -9.38
CA PRO A 103 22.67 -9.75 -9.65
C PRO A 103 22.96 -10.34 -11.03
N GLY A 104 23.84 -9.67 -11.79
CA GLY A 104 24.33 -10.22 -13.05
C GLY A 104 24.88 -11.62 -12.82
N SER A 105 24.73 -12.52 -13.81
CA SER A 105 25.31 -13.86 -13.72
C SER A 105 26.81 -13.70 -13.41
N ILE A 106 27.24 -14.27 -12.29
CA ILE A 106 28.66 -14.38 -11.99
C ILE A 106 29.21 -15.36 -13.03
N ALA A 107 29.97 -14.85 -14.00
CA ALA A 107 30.63 -15.64 -15.03
C ALA A 107 31.73 -16.52 -14.42
#